data_AF-A0A8H5D9M6-F1
#
_entry.id   AF-A0A8H5D9M6-F1
#
_cell.length_a   1.000
_cell.length_b   1.000
_cell.length_c   1.000
_cell.angle_alpha   90.00
_cell.angle_beta   90.00
_cell.angle_gamma   90.00
#
_symmetry.space_group_name_H-M   'P 1'
#
loop_
_entity.id
_entity.type
_entity.pdbx_description
1 polymer ?
#
loop_
_entity_poly.entity_id
_entity_poly.type
_entity_poly.pdbx_seq_one_letter_code
_entity_poly.pdbx_strand_id
1 'polypeptide(L)'
;MPPTPPPSWPIPKFVLQVDDLSHEGAKLFFSNIQPYDDFETTVLSSFTTLYTLETVPRKVEEIKLFLRPMQGVAHTCGSDTHKEIHFSLDWIKKNAHRARDEIMGVLTHEVVHCFQYDAKGTCPGGLIEGIADFVRLHASLAPPHWHRTAPTPTQSWDAGYEKTAYFLDWINTTYGPETIRILNLRFHNHKYHRRLFRQLTGRPLRKLWALYRGSFATGTGKAVVTPDPPAESESEDEGYDRIDHRALALLAHRNQAPVSASGTVAAAKRINGQSGKEPGEKADAVVRAFKGL
;
A
#
# COMPACT_ATOMS: atom_id res chain seq x y z
N MET A 1 19.15 -41.70 3.55
CA MET A 1 18.06 -40.71 3.42
C MET A 1 18.21 -40.04 2.05
N PRO A 2 17.13 -39.86 1.28
CA PRO A 2 17.21 -39.01 0.10
C PRO A 2 17.63 -37.59 0.51
N PRO A 3 18.39 -36.88 -0.34
CA PRO A 3 18.79 -35.51 -0.04
C PRO A 3 17.57 -34.62 0.11
N THR A 4 17.56 -33.78 1.15
CA THR A 4 16.51 -32.79 1.34
C THR A 4 16.52 -31.83 0.13
N PRO A 5 15.38 -31.59 -0.52
CA PRO A 5 15.33 -30.64 -1.63
C PRO A 5 15.79 -29.25 -1.16
N PRO A 6 16.41 -28.47 -2.05
CA PRO A 6 16.85 -27.12 -1.70
C PRO A 6 15.66 -26.26 -1.28
N PRO A 7 15.86 -25.30 -0.35
CA PRO A 7 14.79 -24.41 0.09
C PRO A 7 14.25 -23.60 -1.09
N SER A 8 12.92 -23.59 -1.24
CA SER A 8 12.19 -22.84 -2.26
C SER A 8 11.30 -21.76 -1.63
N TRP A 9 10.88 -20.80 -2.45
CA TRP A 9 9.90 -19.79 -2.07
C TRP A 9 8.55 -20.45 -1.73
N PRO A 10 7.87 -20.03 -0.65
CA PRO A 10 6.57 -20.57 -0.26
C PRO A 10 5.47 -19.92 -1.11
N ILE A 11 5.33 -20.36 -2.37
CA ILE A 11 4.26 -19.89 -3.26
C ILE A 11 2.91 -20.41 -2.72
N PRO A 12 1.94 -19.54 -2.41
CA PRO A 12 0.63 -19.96 -1.93
C PRO A 12 -0.17 -20.59 -3.07
N LYS A 13 -1.26 -21.28 -2.72
CA LYS A 13 -2.25 -21.71 -3.70
C LYS A 13 -2.90 -20.49 -4.35
N PHE A 14 -3.07 -20.51 -5.66
CA PHE A 14 -3.83 -19.50 -6.38
C PHE A 14 -5.23 -20.03 -6.75
N VAL A 15 -6.24 -19.18 -6.55
CA VAL A 15 -7.61 -19.44 -6.99
C VAL A 15 -8.07 -18.26 -7.83
N LEU A 16 -8.66 -18.53 -8.99
CA LEU A 16 -9.23 -17.51 -9.86
C LEU A 16 -10.75 -17.67 -9.92
N GLN A 17 -11.47 -16.58 -9.65
CA GLN A 17 -12.90 -16.48 -9.90
C GLN A 17 -13.15 -15.31 -10.87
N VAL A 18 -13.95 -15.56 -11.90
CA VAL A 18 -14.37 -14.53 -12.86
C VAL A 18 -15.88 -14.45 -12.82
N ASP A 19 -16.40 -13.29 -12.41
CA ASP A 19 -17.84 -13.12 -12.20
C ASP A 19 -18.60 -13.02 -13.54
N ASP A 20 -17.97 -12.48 -14.59
CA ASP A 20 -18.54 -12.37 -15.93
C ASP A 20 -17.50 -12.59 -17.03
N LEU A 21 -17.51 -13.78 -17.64
CA LEU A 21 -16.65 -14.14 -18.77
C LEU A 21 -17.00 -13.41 -20.08
N SER A 22 -18.23 -12.89 -20.20
CA SER A 22 -18.66 -12.16 -21.40
C SER A 22 -18.10 -10.74 -21.43
N HIS A 23 -17.74 -10.20 -20.25
CA HIS A 23 -17.18 -8.87 -20.09
C HIS A 23 -15.87 -8.70 -20.85
N GLU A 24 -15.71 -7.56 -21.52
CA GLU A 24 -14.53 -7.25 -22.35
C GLU A 24 -13.23 -7.27 -21.53
N GLY A 25 -13.26 -6.76 -20.30
CA GLY A 25 -12.14 -6.84 -19.37
C GLY A 25 -11.67 -8.27 -19.08
N ALA A 26 -12.60 -9.24 -18.98
CA ALA A 26 -12.23 -10.64 -18.74
C ALA A 26 -11.54 -11.24 -19.97
N LYS A 27 -12.05 -10.95 -21.17
CA LYS A 27 -11.41 -11.34 -22.43
C LYS A 27 -10.01 -10.75 -22.55
N LEU A 28 -9.85 -9.46 -22.21
CA LEU A 28 -8.54 -8.80 -22.20
C LEU A 28 -7.59 -9.45 -21.20
N PHE A 29 -8.05 -9.79 -20.00
CA PHE A 29 -7.24 -10.50 -19.01
C PHE A 29 -6.68 -11.80 -19.57
N PHE A 30 -7.55 -12.71 -20.03
CA PHE A 30 -7.10 -14.01 -20.56
C PHE A 30 -6.31 -13.92 -21.87
N SER A 31 -6.43 -12.82 -22.62
CA SER A 31 -5.63 -12.59 -23.83
C SER A 31 -4.23 -12.06 -23.53
N ASN A 32 -4.00 -11.50 -22.34
CA ASN A 32 -2.75 -10.83 -21.98
C ASN A 32 -1.98 -11.52 -20.86
N ILE A 33 -2.63 -12.42 -20.11
CA ILE A 33 -2.10 -12.99 -18.86
C ILE A 33 -2.18 -14.51 -18.92
N GLN A 34 -1.08 -15.17 -18.56
CA GLN A 34 -1.04 -16.58 -18.20
C GLN A 34 -1.27 -16.71 -16.70
N PRO A 35 -2.49 -17.09 -16.24
CA PRO A 35 -2.91 -16.82 -14.87
C PRO A 35 -2.03 -17.41 -13.77
N TYR A 36 -1.41 -18.58 -13.98
CA TYR A 36 -0.49 -19.15 -12.99
C TYR A 36 0.88 -18.45 -13.04
N ASP A 37 1.55 -18.47 -14.20
CA ASP A 37 2.94 -18.03 -14.35
C ASP A 37 3.11 -16.53 -14.07
N ASP A 38 2.19 -15.71 -14.58
CA ASP A 38 2.23 -14.26 -14.37
C ASP A 38 1.93 -13.93 -12.90
N PHE A 39 1.02 -14.66 -12.24
CA PHE A 39 0.70 -14.41 -10.83
C PHE A 39 1.81 -14.90 -9.89
N GLU A 40 2.43 -16.05 -10.19
CA GLU A 40 3.66 -16.49 -9.54
C GLU A 40 4.77 -15.44 -9.69
N THR A 41 4.93 -14.85 -10.88
CA THR A 41 5.89 -13.77 -11.12
C THR A 41 5.65 -12.58 -10.19
N THR A 42 4.40 -12.16 -9.97
CA THR A 42 4.09 -11.06 -9.03
C THR A 42 4.44 -11.38 -7.57
N VAL A 43 4.21 -12.63 -7.13
CA VAL A 43 4.62 -13.11 -5.80
C VAL A 43 6.13 -13.11 -5.67
N LEU A 44 6.84 -13.60 -6.69
CA LEU A 44 8.30 -13.60 -6.72
C LEU A 44 8.87 -12.18 -6.72
N SER A 45 8.25 -11.21 -7.41
CA SER A 45 8.66 -9.80 -7.34
C SER A 45 8.54 -9.25 -5.91
N SER A 46 7.44 -9.55 -5.20
CA SER A 46 7.28 -9.18 -3.79
C SER A 46 8.33 -9.84 -2.91
N PHE A 47 8.53 -11.16 -3.06
CA PHE A 47 9.47 -11.95 -2.28
C PHE A 47 10.92 -11.51 -2.47
N THR A 48 11.37 -11.43 -3.71
CA THR A 48 12.74 -11.04 -4.03
C THR A 48 13.05 -9.58 -3.67
N THR A 49 12.04 -8.71 -3.62
CA THR A 49 12.24 -7.31 -3.20
C THR A 49 12.25 -7.16 -1.69
N LEU A 50 11.25 -7.73 -0.99
CA LEU A 50 10.99 -7.44 0.42
C LEU A 50 11.45 -8.52 1.41
N TYR A 51 11.97 -9.65 0.92
CA TYR A 51 12.28 -10.81 1.77
C TYR A 51 13.52 -11.59 1.29
N THR A 52 13.95 -12.51 2.14
CA THR A 52 14.88 -13.62 1.84
C THR A 52 14.15 -14.95 2.06
N LEU A 53 14.72 -16.07 1.60
CA LEU A 53 14.14 -17.40 1.85
C LEU A 53 13.92 -17.73 3.33
N GLU A 54 14.70 -17.09 4.21
CA GLU A 54 14.63 -17.23 5.67
C GLU A 54 13.57 -16.32 6.30
N THR A 55 13.31 -15.15 5.72
CA THR A 55 12.48 -14.09 6.34
C THR A 55 11.09 -13.96 5.71
N VAL A 56 10.86 -14.62 4.58
CA VAL A 56 9.57 -14.59 3.86
C VAL A 56 8.42 -15.11 4.76
N PRO A 57 7.27 -14.42 4.79
CA PRO A 57 6.09 -14.89 5.51
C PRO A 57 5.63 -16.23 4.93
N ARG A 58 5.36 -17.22 5.80
CA ARG A 58 4.90 -18.57 5.41
C ARG A 58 3.45 -18.88 5.81
N LYS A 59 2.76 -17.87 6.36
CA LYS A 59 1.39 -18.03 6.88
C LYS A 59 0.32 -17.94 5.80
N VAL A 60 0.58 -17.24 4.69
CA VAL A 60 -0.38 -17.14 3.58
C VAL A 60 -0.40 -18.47 2.84
N GLU A 61 -1.55 -19.12 2.86
CA GLU A 61 -1.80 -20.44 2.27
C GLU A 61 -2.47 -20.29 0.90
N GLU A 62 -3.34 -19.30 0.74
CA GLU A 62 -4.11 -19.07 -0.49
C GLU A 62 -4.25 -17.58 -0.82
N ILE A 63 -4.15 -17.26 -2.10
CA ILE A 63 -4.57 -15.97 -2.67
C ILE A 63 -5.64 -16.23 -3.72
N LYS A 64 -6.84 -15.69 -3.48
CA LYS A 64 -7.95 -15.75 -4.43
C LYS A 64 -8.09 -14.43 -5.19
N LEU A 65 -7.93 -14.49 -6.51
CA LEU A 65 -8.17 -13.37 -7.42
C LEU A 65 -9.63 -13.42 -7.91
N PHE A 66 -10.36 -12.35 -7.64
CA PHE A 66 -11.69 -12.09 -8.19
C PHE A 66 -11.59 -11.07 -9.32
N LEU A 67 -12.02 -11.45 -10.50
CA LEU A 67 -12.22 -10.55 -11.63
C LEU A 67 -13.72 -10.24 -11.75
N ARG A 68 -14.09 -8.99 -11.46
CA ARG A 68 -15.49 -8.57 -11.41
C ARG A 68 -15.72 -7.15 -11.92
N PRO A 69 -16.90 -6.83 -12.49
CA PRO A 69 -17.27 -5.44 -12.73
C PRO A 69 -17.38 -4.70 -11.38
N MET A 70 -16.66 -3.59 -11.24
CA MET A 70 -16.67 -2.78 -10.02
C MET A 70 -16.01 -1.43 -10.26
N GLN A 71 -16.37 -0.44 -9.44
CA GLN A 71 -15.71 0.87 -9.41
C GLN A 71 -14.31 0.77 -8.80
N GLY A 72 -13.43 1.71 -9.17
CA GLY A 72 -12.04 1.73 -8.71
C GLY A 72 -11.12 0.83 -9.53
N VAL A 73 -9.95 0.52 -8.97
CA VAL A 73 -8.89 -0.26 -9.65
C VAL A 73 -8.90 -1.69 -9.13
N ALA A 74 -8.39 -1.90 -7.92
CA ALA A 74 -8.38 -3.16 -7.21
C ALA A 74 -8.32 -2.89 -5.71
N HIS A 75 -8.48 -3.95 -4.91
CA HIS A 75 -8.15 -3.92 -3.48
C HIS A 75 -7.84 -5.33 -2.97
N THR A 76 -7.05 -5.39 -1.91
CA THR A 76 -6.70 -6.61 -1.19
C THR A 76 -7.39 -6.66 0.16
N CYS A 77 -7.92 -7.82 0.53
CA CYS A 77 -8.52 -8.08 1.84
C CYS A 77 -8.35 -9.55 2.25
N GLY A 78 -9.07 -9.97 3.28
CA GLY A 78 -9.03 -11.35 3.79
C GLY A 78 -8.31 -11.48 5.13
N SER A 79 -7.92 -12.71 5.46
CA SER A 79 -7.27 -13.08 6.72
C SER A 79 -5.75 -13.16 6.56
N ASP A 80 -5.03 -13.54 7.62
CA ASP A 80 -3.59 -13.77 7.54
C ASP A 80 -3.19 -15.00 6.70
N THR A 81 -4.10 -15.95 6.52
CA THR A 81 -3.83 -17.22 5.81
C THR A 81 -4.48 -17.26 4.43
N HIS A 82 -5.67 -16.66 4.27
CA HIS A 82 -6.43 -16.63 3.02
C HIS A 82 -6.64 -15.17 2.61
N LYS A 83 -6.00 -14.78 1.52
CA LYS A 83 -6.06 -13.43 0.97
C LYS A 83 -6.98 -13.39 -0.24
N GLU A 84 -7.61 -12.24 -0.44
CA GLU A 84 -8.44 -11.97 -1.60
C GLU A 84 -7.94 -10.71 -2.31
N ILE A 85 -7.83 -10.77 -3.63
CA ILE A 85 -7.57 -9.62 -4.48
C ILE A 85 -8.80 -9.45 -5.37
N HIS A 86 -9.45 -8.29 -5.31
CA HIS A 86 -10.60 -7.96 -6.14
C HIS A 86 -10.16 -6.96 -7.19
N PHE A 87 -10.15 -7.34 -8.46
CA PHE A 87 -9.68 -6.52 -9.58
C PHE A 87 -10.84 -6.16 -10.53
N SER A 88 -11.04 -4.87 -10.75
CA SER A 88 -12.04 -4.31 -11.65
C SER A 88 -11.83 -4.71 -13.11
N LEU A 89 -12.81 -5.42 -13.66
CA LEU A 89 -12.90 -5.66 -15.10
C LEU A 89 -13.15 -4.37 -15.90
N ASP A 90 -13.80 -3.37 -15.29
CA ASP A 90 -14.01 -2.05 -15.91
C ASP A 90 -12.68 -1.30 -16.05
N TRP A 91 -11.79 -1.41 -15.06
CA TRP A 91 -10.44 -0.83 -15.12
C TRP A 91 -9.59 -1.48 -16.21
N ILE A 92 -9.62 -2.81 -16.30
CA ILE A 92 -8.89 -3.56 -17.35
C ILE A 92 -9.37 -3.11 -18.74
N LYS A 93 -10.69 -3.03 -18.94
CA LYS A 93 -11.28 -2.52 -20.18
C LYS A 93 -10.82 -1.10 -20.49
N LYS A 94 -10.86 -0.19 -19.50
CA LYS A 94 -10.43 1.21 -19.65
C LYS A 94 -8.96 1.32 -20.09
N ASN A 95 -8.12 0.38 -19.67
CA ASN A 95 -6.69 0.34 -19.96
C ASN A 95 -6.30 -0.68 -21.05
N ALA A 96 -7.23 -1.04 -21.94
CA ALA A 96 -7.01 -2.05 -22.99
C ALA A 96 -5.75 -1.81 -23.83
N HIS A 97 -5.39 -0.54 -24.10
CA HIS A 97 -4.22 -0.14 -24.88
C HIS A 97 -2.87 -0.60 -24.29
N ARG A 98 -2.84 -0.98 -23.01
CA ARG A 98 -1.65 -1.48 -22.30
C ARG A 98 -2.03 -2.55 -21.27
N ALA A 99 -3.00 -3.39 -21.62
CA ALA A 99 -3.65 -4.33 -20.71
C ALA A 99 -2.65 -5.19 -19.95
N ARG A 100 -1.65 -5.79 -20.63
CA ARG A 100 -0.63 -6.62 -19.97
C ARG A 100 0.11 -5.87 -18.87
N ASP A 101 0.76 -4.76 -19.19
CA ASP A 101 1.57 -4.01 -18.23
C ASP A 101 0.72 -3.46 -17.06
N GLU A 102 -0.51 -3.03 -17.35
CA GLU A 102 -1.40 -2.50 -16.33
C GLU A 102 -1.91 -3.61 -15.40
N ILE A 103 -2.31 -4.76 -15.94
CA ILE A 103 -2.74 -5.92 -15.13
C ILE A 103 -1.58 -6.40 -14.26
N MET A 104 -0.39 -6.61 -14.84
CA MET A 104 0.79 -7.03 -14.09
C MET A 104 1.17 -6.04 -13.00
N GLY A 105 1.13 -4.74 -13.31
CA GLY A 105 1.44 -3.68 -12.35
C GLY A 105 0.47 -3.64 -11.17
N VAL A 106 -0.84 -3.72 -11.43
CA VAL A 106 -1.86 -3.73 -10.37
C VAL A 106 -1.78 -5.02 -9.56
N LEU A 107 -1.67 -6.19 -10.19
CA LEU A 107 -1.51 -7.44 -9.45
C LEU A 107 -0.26 -7.45 -8.58
N THR A 108 0.86 -6.93 -9.07
CA THR A 108 2.09 -6.80 -8.28
C THR A 108 1.86 -5.96 -7.04
N HIS A 109 1.22 -4.79 -7.19
CA HIS A 109 0.86 -3.91 -6.08
C HIS A 109 -0.01 -4.63 -5.03
N GLU A 110 -1.12 -5.24 -5.46
CA GLU A 110 -2.05 -5.92 -4.55
C GLU A 110 -1.41 -7.14 -3.87
N VAL A 111 -0.58 -7.90 -4.59
CA VAL A 111 0.17 -9.03 -4.02
C VAL A 111 1.14 -8.55 -2.94
N VAL A 112 1.69 -7.33 -3.01
CA VAL A 112 2.48 -6.82 -1.89
C VAL A 112 1.64 -6.69 -0.63
N HIS A 113 0.40 -6.21 -0.71
CA HIS A 113 -0.50 -6.13 0.44
C HIS A 113 -0.83 -7.48 1.08
N CYS A 114 -0.77 -8.58 0.31
CA CYS A 114 -0.92 -9.93 0.86
C CYS A 114 0.19 -10.31 1.86
N PHE A 115 1.40 -9.77 1.69
CA PHE A 115 2.58 -10.23 2.43
C PHE A 115 3.25 -9.17 3.28
N GLN A 116 3.19 -7.89 2.92
CA GLN A 116 3.89 -6.82 3.63
C GLN A 116 3.40 -6.68 5.06
N TYR A 117 4.30 -6.24 5.94
CA TYR A 117 3.94 -5.95 7.31
C TYR A 117 3.47 -4.51 7.47
N ASP A 118 2.46 -4.29 8.32
CA ASP A 118 1.78 -3.00 8.48
C ASP A 118 2.07 -2.32 9.83
N ALA A 119 3.11 -2.78 10.52
CA ALA A 119 3.52 -2.30 11.82
C ALA A 119 2.40 -2.44 12.87
N LYS A 120 1.71 -3.60 12.88
CA LYS A 120 0.56 -3.85 13.77
C LYS A 120 -0.57 -2.83 13.55
N GLY A 121 -0.83 -2.50 12.29
CA GLY A 121 -1.83 -1.52 11.85
C GLY A 121 -1.49 -0.06 12.19
N THR A 122 -0.24 0.27 12.51
CA THR A 122 0.15 1.65 12.88
C THR A 122 0.97 2.37 11.81
N CYS A 123 1.32 1.69 10.73
CA CYS A 123 2.04 2.30 9.61
C CYS A 123 1.17 3.35 8.89
N PRO A 124 1.74 4.51 8.49
CA PRO A 124 1.02 5.48 7.68
C PRO A 124 0.54 4.86 6.37
N GLY A 125 -0.71 5.14 5.98
CA GLY A 125 -1.31 4.56 4.78
C GLY A 125 -0.47 4.83 3.52
N GLY A 126 0.04 6.04 3.32
CA GLY A 126 0.88 6.31 2.16
C GLY A 126 2.23 5.59 2.16
N LEU A 127 2.76 5.19 3.32
CA LEU A 127 3.93 4.31 3.36
C LEU A 127 3.58 2.87 2.95
N ILE A 128 2.41 2.38 3.36
CA ILE A 128 1.86 1.07 2.95
C ILE A 128 1.66 1.01 1.43
N GLU A 129 1.02 2.01 0.84
CA GLU A 129 0.85 2.13 -0.62
C GLU A 129 2.20 2.31 -1.33
N GLY A 130 3.08 3.12 -0.75
CA GLY A 130 4.40 3.41 -1.32
C GLY A 130 5.33 2.19 -1.36
N ILE A 131 5.25 1.27 -0.40
CA ILE A 131 6.02 0.01 -0.41
C ILE A 131 5.49 -0.91 -1.52
N ALA A 132 4.17 -1.01 -1.70
CA ALA A 132 3.58 -1.77 -2.80
C ALA A 132 4.03 -1.24 -4.17
N ASP A 133 3.99 0.08 -4.36
CA ASP A 133 4.44 0.71 -5.59
C ASP A 133 5.97 0.73 -5.75
N PHE A 134 6.74 0.66 -4.67
CA PHE A 134 8.19 0.45 -4.72
C PHE A 134 8.53 -0.92 -5.32
N VAL A 135 7.82 -1.99 -4.94
CA VAL A 135 7.99 -3.31 -5.57
C VAL A 135 7.56 -3.27 -7.04
N ARG A 136 6.42 -2.64 -7.36
CA ARG A 136 5.96 -2.45 -8.74
C ARG A 136 7.00 -1.71 -9.59
N LEU A 137 7.64 -0.67 -9.03
CA LEU A 137 8.72 0.06 -9.68
C LEU A 137 9.92 -0.85 -9.96
N HIS A 138 10.34 -1.65 -8.98
CA HIS A 138 11.48 -2.58 -9.11
C HIS A 138 11.19 -3.76 -10.05
N ALA A 139 9.93 -4.12 -10.25
CA ALA A 139 9.49 -5.06 -11.27
C ALA A 139 9.45 -4.45 -12.69
N SER A 140 9.88 -3.19 -12.86
CA SER A 140 9.80 -2.45 -14.14
C SER A 140 8.37 -2.28 -14.67
N LEU A 141 7.38 -2.19 -13.77
CA LEU A 141 5.95 -2.07 -14.08
C LEU A 141 5.37 -0.69 -13.75
N ALA A 142 6.22 0.33 -13.64
CA ALA A 142 5.79 1.71 -13.49
C ALA A 142 4.96 2.15 -14.70
N PRO A 143 3.72 2.66 -14.51
CA PRO A 143 2.91 3.15 -15.61
C PRO A 143 3.49 4.44 -16.22
N PRO A 144 3.21 4.75 -17.50
CA PRO A 144 3.81 5.88 -18.22
C PRO A 144 3.62 7.27 -17.59
N HIS A 145 2.58 7.44 -16.77
CA HIS A 145 2.30 8.70 -16.07
C HIS A 145 3.14 8.88 -14.81
N TRP A 146 3.92 7.86 -14.40
CA TRP A 146 4.87 8.00 -13.31
C TRP A 146 6.10 8.77 -13.80
N HIS A 147 6.40 9.83 -13.08
CA HIS A 147 7.52 10.70 -13.34
C HIS A 147 8.25 10.96 -12.03
N ARG A 148 9.52 10.59 -12.00
CA ARG A 148 10.43 10.96 -10.91
C ARG A 148 10.69 12.47 -10.96
N THR A 149 9.82 13.22 -10.31
CA THR A 149 9.86 14.69 -10.25
C THR A 149 10.16 15.16 -8.83
N ALA A 150 10.75 16.35 -8.74
CA ALA A 150 10.99 16.99 -7.45
C ALA A 150 9.66 17.19 -6.71
N PRO A 151 9.53 16.70 -5.46
CA PRO A 151 8.36 16.99 -4.65
C PRO A 151 8.23 18.49 -4.38
N THR A 152 7.01 19.01 -4.53
CA THR A 152 6.67 20.37 -4.14
C THR A 152 6.84 20.59 -2.63
N PRO A 153 7.01 21.83 -2.15
CA PRO A 153 7.16 22.11 -0.73
C PRO A 153 6.01 21.61 0.16
N THR A 154 4.80 21.48 -0.40
CA THR A 154 3.58 21.06 0.31
C THR A 154 3.33 19.56 0.24
N GLN A 155 4.06 18.81 -0.58
CA GLN A 155 3.92 17.36 -0.66
C GLN A 155 4.56 16.66 0.54
N SER A 156 3.82 15.72 1.12
CA SER A 156 4.32 14.83 2.16
C SER A 156 5.15 13.69 1.55
N TRP A 157 6.09 13.17 2.34
CA TRP A 157 6.92 12.02 1.97
C TRP A 157 6.10 10.72 1.87
N ASP A 158 5.00 10.63 2.63
CA ASP A 158 4.02 9.53 2.65
C ASP A 158 2.74 9.90 1.91
N ALA A 159 2.86 10.61 0.78
CA ALA A 159 1.71 10.88 -0.10
C ALA A 159 1.10 9.62 -0.74
N GLY A 160 1.77 8.47 -0.63
CA GLY A 160 1.34 7.22 -1.24
C GLY A 160 1.87 7.04 -2.65
N TYR A 161 1.63 5.84 -3.17
CA TYR A 161 1.82 5.45 -4.55
C TYR A 161 3.20 5.85 -5.11
N GLU A 162 3.25 6.26 -6.39
CA GLU A 162 4.40 6.76 -7.12
C GLU A 162 5.35 7.65 -6.31
N LYS A 163 4.81 8.65 -5.58
CA LYS A 163 5.64 9.68 -4.94
C LYS A 163 6.42 9.11 -3.77
N THR A 164 5.76 8.29 -2.96
CA THR A 164 6.45 7.57 -1.88
C THR A 164 7.34 6.48 -2.46
N ALA A 165 6.93 5.75 -3.50
CA ALA A 165 7.75 4.72 -4.14
C ALA A 165 9.11 5.25 -4.65
N TYR A 166 9.14 6.39 -5.37
CA TYR A 166 10.40 6.98 -5.82
C TYR A 166 11.28 7.49 -4.67
N PHE A 167 10.68 7.95 -3.58
CA PHE A 167 11.43 8.33 -2.39
C PHE A 167 12.05 7.11 -1.70
N LEU A 168 11.31 6.02 -1.56
CA LEU A 168 11.82 4.77 -1.02
C LEU A 168 12.93 4.18 -1.90
N ASP A 169 12.79 4.26 -3.23
CA ASP A 169 13.84 3.87 -4.17
C ASP A 169 15.11 4.73 -4.04
N TRP A 170 14.96 6.04 -3.87
CA TRP A 170 16.10 6.91 -3.58
C TRP A 170 16.78 6.53 -2.26
N ILE A 171 16.02 6.22 -1.20
CA ILE A 171 16.58 5.74 0.08
C ILE A 171 17.34 4.43 -0.16
N ASN A 172 16.71 3.47 -0.83
CA ASN A 172 17.29 2.15 -1.09
C ASN A 172 18.59 2.25 -1.89
N THR A 173 18.62 3.13 -2.90
CA THR A 173 19.83 3.37 -3.70
C THR A 173 20.93 4.09 -2.91
N THR A 174 20.55 5.03 -2.04
CA THR A 174 21.52 5.90 -1.33
C THR A 174 22.12 5.23 -0.09
N TYR A 175 21.32 4.48 0.66
CA TYR A 175 21.72 3.91 1.96
C TYR A 175 21.94 2.39 1.93
N GLY A 176 21.60 1.74 0.82
CA GLY A 176 21.88 0.34 0.56
C GLY A 176 20.64 -0.42 0.08
N PRO A 177 20.80 -1.37 -0.87
CA PRO A 177 19.69 -1.98 -1.61
C PRO A 177 18.73 -2.83 -0.76
N GLU A 178 19.07 -3.01 0.51
CA GLU A 178 18.33 -3.79 1.51
C GLU A 178 17.52 -2.90 2.46
N THR A 179 17.62 -1.58 2.36
CA THR A 179 17.07 -0.65 3.35
C THR A 179 15.55 -0.80 3.49
N ILE A 180 14.83 -0.89 2.37
CA ILE A 180 13.36 -1.00 2.38
C ILE A 180 12.93 -2.41 2.79
N ARG A 181 13.69 -3.44 2.42
CA ARG A 181 13.50 -4.81 2.91
C ARG A 181 13.56 -4.84 4.44
N ILE A 182 14.63 -4.30 5.04
CA ILE A 182 14.80 -4.28 6.49
C ILE A 182 13.70 -3.44 7.16
N LEU A 183 13.28 -2.32 6.57
CA LEU A 183 12.16 -1.52 7.07
C LEU A 183 10.87 -2.35 7.16
N ASN A 184 10.51 -3.05 6.08
CA ASN A 184 9.36 -3.95 6.07
C ASN A 184 9.49 -5.04 7.16
N LEU A 185 10.65 -5.70 7.28
CA LEU A 185 10.85 -6.72 8.31
C LEU A 185 10.71 -6.18 9.75
N ARG A 186 11.11 -4.93 10.00
CA ARG A 186 10.93 -4.30 11.33
C ARG A 186 9.45 -4.14 11.69
N PHE A 187 8.59 -3.90 10.71
CA PHE A 187 7.15 -3.76 10.89
C PHE A 187 6.46 -5.05 11.34
N HIS A 188 7.07 -6.23 11.16
CA HIS A 188 6.47 -7.48 11.68
C HIS A 188 6.19 -7.39 13.18
N ASN A 189 7.18 -6.96 13.98
CA ASN A 189 7.14 -7.06 15.44
C ASN A 189 7.00 -5.71 16.17
N HIS A 190 7.05 -4.60 15.45
CA HIS A 190 7.08 -3.25 16.03
C HIS A 190 5.93 -2.39 15.51
N LYS A 191 5.49 -1.43 16.34
CA LYS A 191 4.66 -0.32 15.86
C LYS A 191 5.52 0.65 15.05
N TYR A 192 4.89 1.35 14.11
CA TYR A 192 5.56 2.35 13.30
C TYR A 192 6.04 3.49 14.19
N HIS A 193 7.28 3.90 13.96
CA HIS A 193 7.84 5.12 14.51
C HIS A 193 8.84 5.70 13.52
N ARG A 194 8.80 7.03 13.28
CA ARG A 194 9.70 7.68 12.31
C ARG A 194 11.19 7.47 12.59
N ARG A 195 11.56 7.18 13.84
CA ARG A 195 12.94 6.84 14.27
C ARG A 195 13.47 5.57 13.58
N LEU A 196 12.62 4.69 13.04
CA LEU A 196 13.05 3.54 12.25
C LEU A 196 13.92 3.97 11.06
N PHE A 197 13.56 5.06 10.36
CA PHE A 197 14.38 5.60 9.28
C PHE A 197 15.76 6.06 9.77
N ARG A 198 15.84 6.67 10.96
CA ARG A 198 17.13 7.05 11.57
C ARG A 198 17.97 5.83 11.93
N GLN A 199 17.36 4.77 12.45
CA GLN A 199 18.08 3.53 12.76
C GLN A 199 18.64 2.86 11.50
N LEU A 200 17.94 2.95 10.38
CA LEU A 200 18.35 2.33 9.11
C LEU A 200 19.34 3.17 8.32
N THR A 201 19.21 4.49 8.34
CA THR A 201 19.97 5.41 7.46
C THR A 201 20.96 6.31 8.20
N GLY A 202 20.94 6.29 9.53
CA GLY A 202 21.63 7.26 10.38
C GLY A 202 20.99 8.65 10.42
N ARG A 203 19.92 8.91 9.64
CA ARG A 203 19.35 10.24 9.45
C ARG A 203 17.84 10.29 9.77
N PRO A 204 17.35 11.35 10.45
CA PRO A 204 15.92 11.54 10.64
C PRO A 204 15.18 11.66 9.31
N LEU A 205 13.93 11.18 9.27
CA LEU A 205 13.08 11.16 8.08
C LEU A 205 12.91 12.55 7.43
N ARG A 206 12.80 13.61 8.25
CA ARG A 206 12.76 15.01 7.77
C ARG A 206 13.98 15.37 6.92
N LYS A 207 15.17 14.94 7.37
CA LYS A 207 16.43 15.21 6.66
C LYS A 207 16.53 14.38 5.38
N LEU A 208 16.10 13.12 5.41
CA LEU A 208 16.01 12.27 4.21
C LEU A 208 15.11 12.91 3.15
N TRP A 209 13.93 13.39 3.53
CA TRP A 209 13.01 14.06 2.60
C TRP A 209 13.61 15.35 2.01
N ALA A 210 14.27 16.16 2.84
CA ALA A 210 14.96 17.36 2.37
C ALA A 210 16.09 17.03 1.38
N LEU A 211 16.91 16.00 1.67
CA LEU A 211 17.98 15.54 0.79
C LEU A 211 17.44 15.00 -0.54
N TYR A 212 16.37 14.20 -0.49
CA TYR A 212 15.70 13.70 -1.68
C TYR A 212 15.22 14.86 -2.57
N ARG A 213 14.51 15.84 -2.01
CA ARG A 213 14.10 17.05 -2.75
C ARG A 213 15.29 17.82 -3.33
N GLY A 214 16.37 17.94 -2.55
CA GLY A 214 17.60 18.61 -2.99
C GLY A 214 18.33 17.89 -4.14
N SER A 215 18.20 16.56 -4.23
CA SER A 215 18.86 15.76 -5.27
C SER A 215 18.42 16.12 -6.70
N PHE A 216 17.26 16.75 -6.87
CA PHE A 216 16.76 17.25 -8.16
C PHE A 216 17.38 18.59 -8.58
N ALA A 217 17.95 19.36 -7.66
CA ALA A 217 18.61 20.63 -7.98
C ALA A 217 20.05 20.44 -8.48
N THR A 218 20.69 19.34 -8.08
CA THR A 218 22.05 18.98 -8.49
C THR A 218 21.98 17.94 -9.60
N GLY A 219 21.73 18.38 -10.83
CA GLY A 219 21.87 17.50 -12.00
C GLY A 219 23.29 16.91 -12.04
N THR A 220 23.38 15.58 -11.97
CA THR A 220 24.61 14.77 -12.09
C THR A 220 25.67 14.95 -11.00
N GLY A 221 25.67 14.05 -10.02
CA GLY A 221 26.79 13.81 -9.14
C GLY A 221 26.35 12.86 -8.03
N LYS A 222 26.95 11.67 -7.94
CA LYS A 222 26.83 10.83 -6.74
C LYS A 222 27.30 11.69 -5.57
N ALA A 223 26.36 12.26 -4.82
CA ALA A 223 26.69 12.90 -3.56
C ALA A 223 27.34 11.81 -2.71
N VAL A 224 28.63 11.95 -2.41
CA VAL A 224 29.28 11.16 -1.38
C VAL A 224 28.61 11.59 -0.08
N VAL A 225 27.55 10.90 0.30
CA VAL A 225 26.84 11.14 1.55
C VAL A 225 27.71 10.54 2.64
N THR A 226 28.52 11.37 3.28
CA THR A 226 29.14 11.01 4.55
C THR A 226 28.04 10.88 5.60
N PRO A 227 28.10 9.90 6.51
CA PRO A 227 27.22 9.88 7.67
C PRO A 227 27.42 11.17 8.47
N ASP A 228 26.33 11.83 8.86
CA ASP A 228 26.46 12.90 9.86
C ASP A 228 26.84 12.26 11.20
N PRO A 229 27.54 13.01 12.09
CA PRO A 229 27.64 12.60 13.48
C PRO A 229 26.24 12.36 14.07
N PRO A 230 26.09 11.38 14.99
CA PRO A 230 24.80 11.10 15.60
C PRO A 230 24.25 12.35 16.30
N ALA A 231 22.96 12.65 16.09
CA ALA A 231 22.29 13.76 16.73
C ALA A 231 22.46 13.71 18.26
N GLU A 232 22.93 14.81 18.84
CA GLU A 232 23.39 14.88 20.24
C GLU A 232 22.27 14.77 21.29
N SER A 233 20.99 14.86 20.89
CA SER A 233 19.86 14.72 21.82
C SER A 233 18.55 14.28 21.16
N GLU A 234 17.61 13.77 21.97
CA GLU A 234 16.26 13.36 21.53
C GLU A 234 15.33 14.56 21.25
N SER A 235 15.64 15.76 21.77
CA SER A 235 14.77 16.94 21.76
C SER A 235 14.70 17.71 20.44
N GLU A 236 15.64 17.52 19.52
CA GLU A 236 15.64 18.23 18.22
C GLU A 236 14.49 17.80 17.28
N ASP A 237 13.81 16.69 17.59
CA ASP A 237 12.72 16.13 16.78
C ASP A 237 11.31 16.46 17.32
N GLU A 238 11.17 16.94 18.57
CA GLU A 238 9.86 17.14 19.23
C GLU A 238 9.15 18.46 18.82
N GLY A 239 9.89 19.44 18.30
CA GLY A 239 9.39 20.80 18.06
C GLY A 239 8.41 20.97 16.90
N TYR A 240 8.25 19.97 16.03
CA TYR A 240 7.33 19.99 14.88
C TYR A 240 6.19 18.96 15.04
N ASP A 241 6.06 18.33 16.21
CA ASP A 241 5.12 17.24 16.51
C ASP A 241 3.66 17.69 16.76
N ARG A 242 3.32 18.95 16.49
CA ARG A 242 1.92 19.36 16.41
C ARG A 242 1.44 19.18 14.98
N ILE A 243 0.78 18.04 14.74
CA ILE A 243 -0.30 18.02 13.75
C ILE A 243 -1.20 19.21 14.09
N ASP A 244 -1.39 20.13 13.13
CA ASP A 244 -2.39 21.17 13.29
C ASP A 244 -3.78 20.50 13.31
N HIS A 245 -4.26 20.18 14.51
CA HIS A 245 -5.59 19.63 14.70
C HIS A 245 -6.68 20.60 14.20
N ARG A 246 -6.38 21.91 13.97
CA ARG A 246 -7.31 22.81 13.27
C ARG A 246 -7.41 22.50 11.78
N ALA A 247 -6.34 22.07 11.12
CA ALA A 247 -6.38 21.69 9.70
C ALA A 247 -7.22 20.41 9.48
N LEU A 248 -7.16 19.45 10.42
CA LEU A 248 -8.04 18.27 10.45
C LEU A 248 -9.50 18.62 10.80
N ALA A 249 -9.74 19.58 11.71
CA ALA A 249 -11.09 20.04 12.04
C ALA A 249 -11.72 20.87 10.89
N LEU A 250 -10.94 21.65 10.15
CA LEU A 250 -11.41 22.42 8.99
C LEU A 250 -11.78 21.53 7.79
N LEU A 251 -11.15 20.36 7.66
CA LEU A 251 -11.54 19.34 6.67
C LEU A 251 -12.78 18.54 7.10
N ALA A 252 -13.07 18.45 8.41
CA ALA A 252 -14.28 17.82 8.95
C ALA A 252 -15.52 18.72 8.92
N HIS A 253 -15.36 20.06 8.95
CA HIS A 253 -16.48 21.01 8.98
C HIS A 253 -16.96 21.51 7.60
N ARG A 254 -16.36 21.06 6.49
CA ARG A 254 -16.78 21.47 5.13
C ARG A 254 -17.89 20.59 4.52
N ASN A 255 -18.38 19.58 5.24
CA ASN A 255 -19.48 18.68 4.81
C ASN A 255 -20.79 18.85 5.60
N GLN A 256 -21.01 19.99 6.26
CA GLN A 256 -22.33 20.32 6.81
C GLN A 256 -22.76 21.70 6.33
N ALA A 257 -23.52 21.73 5.24
CA ALA A 257 -24.43 22.84 4.96
C ALA A 257 -25.73 22.60 5.77
N PRO A 258 -26.35 23.64 6.34
CA PRO A 258 -27.50 23.49 7.22
C PRO A 258 -28.77 23.21 6.42
N VAL A 259 -29.52 22.18 6.81
CA VAL A 259 -30.93 22.04 6.43
C VAL A 259 -31.76 22.83 7.43
N SER A 260 -32.45 23.86 6.93
CA SER A 260 -33.36 24.72 7.69
C SER A 260 -34.56 23.93 8.23
N ALA A 261 -34.89 24.15 9.51
CA ALA A 261 -36.09 23.66 10.15
C ALA A 261 -37.27 24.65 10.03
N SER A 262 -38.44 24.12 9.69
CA SER A 262 -39.80 24.59 10.01
C SER A 262 -40.68 23.36 9.74
N GLY A 263 -41.41 22.72 10.64
CA GLY A 263 -42.01 23.10 11.90
C GLY A 263 -43.51 22.78 11.77
N THR A 264 -44.00 21.68 12.40
CA THR A 264 -45.29 21.56 13.13
C THR A 264 -45.63 20.10 13.50
N VAL A 265 -45.56 19.83 14.81
CA VAL A 265 -46.50 19.11 15.70
C VAL A 265 -47.57 18.17 15.10
N ALA A 266 -47.56 16.90 15.54
CA ALA A 266 -48.72 16.23 16.15
C ALA A 266 -48.34 14.88 16.78
N ALA A 267 -48.87 14.64 17.98
CA ALA A 267 -48.62 13.51 18.85
C ALA A 267 -49.44 12.27 18.49
N ALA A 268 -48.91 11.07 18.76
CA ALA A 268 -49.72 9.93 19.18
C ALA A 268 -48.88 8.90 19.95
N LYS A 269 -49.50 8.45 21.04
CA LYS A 269 -49.06 7.59 22.13
C LYS A 269 -49.35 6.12 21.78
N ARG A 270 -48.49 5.16 22.18
CA ARG A 270 -48.81 3.91 22.93
C ARG A 270 -47.94 2.68 22.60
N ILE A 271 -47.35 2.14 23.69
CA ILE A 271 -47.40 0.75 24.23
C ILE A 271 -46.52 -0.38 23.63
N ASN A 272 -45.72 -0.95 24.55
CA ASN A 272 -45.18 -2.31 24.77
C ASN A 272 -44.86 -3.27 23.62
N GLY A 273 -43.74 -3.97 23.79
CA GLY A 273 -43.57 -5.34 23.31
C GLY A 273 -42.14 -5.86 23.40
N GLN A 274 -41.89 -6.79 24.33
CA GLN A 274 -40.66 -7.58 24.46
C GLN A 274 -40.33 -8.37 23.18
N SER A 275 -39.05 -8.62 22.91
CA SER A 275 -38.43 -9.97 22.91
C SER A 275 -37.17 -10.07 22.02
N GLY A 276 -36.14 -10.70 22.59
CA GLY A 276 -35.06 -11.52 22.02
C GLY A 276 -34.49 -11.26 20.61
N LYS A 277 -33.16 -11.11 20.55
CA LYS A 277 -32.23 -11.90 19.70
C LYS A 277 -30.79 -11.36 19.83
N GLU A 278 -29.85 -12.22 20.25
CA GLU A 278 -28.48 -12.22 19.73
C GLU A 278 -28.46 -12.98 18.38
N PRO A 279 -27.37 -13.03 17.57
CA PRO A 279 -26.04 -12.41 17.67
C PRO A 279 -25.63 -11.64 16.38
N GLY A 280 -24.53 -10.86 16.40
CA GLY A 280 -24.06 -10.20 15.16
C GLY A 280 -22.66 -9.57 15.23
N GLU A 281 -21.75 -10.19 14.49
CA GLU A 281 -20.60 -9.63 13.73
C GLU A 281 -19.90 -8.35 14.21
N LYS A 282 -18.61 -8.48 14.52
CA LYS A 282 -17.63 -7.39 14.38
C LYS A 282 -16.79 -7.64 13.13
N ALA A 283 -17.18 -7.01 12.03
CA ALA A 283 -16.33 -6.77 10.87
C ALA A 283 -16.56 -5.34 10.44
N ASP A 284 -15.67 -4.43 10.83
CA ASP A 284 -15.64 -3.06 10.29
C ASP A 284 -14.29 -2.41 10.61
N ALA A 285 -13.39 -2.46 9.64
CA ALA A 285 -12.38 -1.41 9.37
C ALA A 285 -11.46 -1.91 8.25
N VAL A 286 -11.84 -1.74 6.97
CA VAL A 286 -11.00 -1.26 5.84
C VAL A 286 -11.93 -1.06 4.63
N VAL A 287 -12.80 -0.04 4.66
CA VAL A 287 -13.40 0.50 3.43
C VAL A 287 -13.53 2.00 3.60
N ARG A 288 -12.52 2.77 3.20
CA ARG A 288 -12.62 4.19 2.79
C ARG A 288 -11.25 4.74 2.38
N ALA A 289 -10.84 4.42 1.17
CA ALA A 289 -9.82 5.20 0.46
C ALA A 289 -9.92 5.01 -1.07
N PHE A 290 -11.11 5.18 -1.66
CA PHE A 290 -11.22 5.33 -3.13
C PHE A 290 -12.28 6.35 -3.49
N LYS A 291 -11.92 7.63 -3.41
CA LYS A 291 -12.53 8.71 -4.17
C LYS A 291 -11.47 9.77 -4.47
N GLY A 292 -11.04 9.85 -5.73
CA GLY A 292 -10.40 11.04 -6.27
C GLY A 292 -9.12 10.79 -7.06
N LEU A 293 -9.21 10.08 -8.18
CA LEU A 293 -8.46 10.32 -9.43
C LEU A 293 -9.33 9.87 -10.61
#